data_AF-A0A0U3MH51-F1
#
_entry.id   AF-A0A0U3MH51-F1
#
_cell.length_a   1.000
_cell.length_b   1.000
_cell.length_c   1.000
_cell.angle_alpha   90.00
_cell.angle_beta   90.00
_cell.angle_gamma   90.00
#
_symmetry.space_group_name_H-M   'P 1'
#
loop_
_entity.id
_entity.type
_entity.pdbx_description
1 polymer ?
#
loop_
_entity_poly.entity_id
_entity_poly.type
_entity_poly.pdbx_seq_one_letter_code
_entity_poly.pdbx_strand_id
1 'polypeptide(L)'
;MPIPVPVPTTQAVPVTGRLLSLGERLREAAASGHWAALASIDAELAQFLARLDGKRLDMSERKALRELQAVHEQVRSDCSHELEHVRQTLAQMQEQRGGWSAYAESQDWGTEAKA
;
A
#
# COMPACT_ATOMS: atom_id res chain seq x y z
N MET A 1 -31.07 -24.24 44.77
CA MET A 1 -29.69 -24.02 44.30
C MET A 1 -29.77 -23.54 42.85
N PRO A 2 -29.54 -22.25 42.55
CA PRO A 2 -29.48 -21.80 41.16
C PRO A 2 -28.15 -22.22 40.52
N ILE A 3 -28.23 -22.79 39.32
CA ILE A 3 -27.10 -23.17 38.49
C ILE A 3 -26.47 -21.88 37.94
N PRO A 4 -25.15 -21.66 38.04
CA PRO A 4 -24.52 -20.49 37.45
C PRO A 4 -24.58 -20.60 35.92
N VAL A 5 -25.29 -19.65 35.30
CA VAL A 5 -25.33 -19.47 33.85
C VAL A 5 -24.00 -18.83 33.43
N PRO A 6 -23.25 -19.37 32.46
CA PRO A 6 -22.05 -18.72 31.99
C PRO A 6 -22.41 -17.40 31.29
N VAL A 7 -21.98 -16.29 31.88
CA VAL A 7 -22.01 -14.96 31.24
C VAL A 7 -21.14 -15.01 29.99
N PRO A 8 -21.64 -14.56 28.82
CA PRO A 8 -20.80 -14.46 27.63
C PRO A 8 -19.72 -13.41 27.89
N THR A 9 -18.48 -13.86 28.01
CA THR A 9 -17.31 -12.98 28.03
C THR A 9 -17.33 -12.10 26.79
N THR A 10 -17.41 -10.79 27.03
CA THR A 10 -17.03 -9.65 26.19
C THR A 10 -16.52 -10.03 24.80
N GLN A 11 -17.27 -9.66 23.76
CA GLN A 11 -16.88 -9.77 22.35
C GLN A 11 -15.58 -8.98 22.09
N ALA A 12 -14.43 -9.61 22.33
CA ALA A 12 -13.20 -9.25 21.65
C ALA A 12 -13.40 -9.64 20.18
N VAL A 13 -13.23 -8.68 19.27
CA VAL A 13 -13.16 -9.01 17.84
C VAL A 13 -12.10 -10.11 17.68
N PRO A 14 -12.44 -11.29 17.13
CA PRO A 14 -11.50 -12.38 17.03
C PRO A 14 -10.29 -11.92 16.21
N VAL A 15 -9.08 -12.32 16.62
CA VAL A 15 -7.82 -11.94 15.97
C VAL A 15 -7.89 -12.22 14.46
N THR A 16 -8.49 -13.36 14.09
CA THR A 16 -8.81 -13.74 12.70
C THR A 16 -9.60 -12.65 11.97
N GLY A 17 -10.71 -12.17 12.53
CA GLY A 17 -11.55 -11.16 11.90
C GLY A 17 -10.83 -9.81 11.73
N ARG A 18 -9.96 -9.47 12.69
CA ARG A 18 -9.14 -8.26 12.61
C ARG A 18 -8.07 -8.35 11.51
N LEU A 19 -7.40 -9.50 11.37
CA LEU A 19 -6.42 -9.75 10.30
C LEU A 19 -7.07 -9.66 8.92
N LEU A 20 -8.22 -10.30 8.74
CA LEU A 20 -8.95 -10.29 7.47
C LEU A 20 -9.41 -8.87 7.08
N SER A 21 -10.00 -8.13 8.02
CA SER A 21 -10.44 -6.76 7.80
C SER A 21 -9.28 -5.81 7.43
N LEU A 22 -8.12 -5.95 8.08
CA LEU A 22 -6.94 -5.17 7.71
C LEU A 22 -6.43 -5.52 6.31
N GLY A 23 -6.47 -6.79 5.92
CA GLY A 23 -6.11 -7.23 4.57
C GLY A 23 -7.04 -6.67 3.50
N GLU A 24 -8.35 -6.71 3.71
CA GLU A 24 -9.33 -6.13 2.79
C GLU A 24 -9.11 -4.62 2.61
N ARG A 25 -8.93 -3.89 3.72
CA ARG A 25 -8.66 -2.44 3.70
C ARG A 25 -7.36 -2.10 2.98
N LEU A 26 -6.29 -2.88 3.18
CA LEU A 26 -5.02 -2.70 2.45
C LEU A 26 -5.23 -2.85 0.94
N ARG A 27 -5.93 -3.91 0.53
CA ARG A 27 -6.22 -4.20 -0.88
C ARG A 27 -7.05 -3.07 -1.51
N GLU A 28 -8.09 -2.61 -0.83
CA GLU A 28 -8.96 -1.54 -1.32
C GLU A 28 -8.22 -0.20 -1.44
N ALA A 29 -7.40 0.15 -0.44
CA ALA A 29 -6.61 1.38 -0.47
C ALA A 29 -5.55 1.35 -1.60
N ALA A 30 -4.93 0.19 -1.85
CA ALA A 30 -4.00 0.02 -2.96
C ALA A 30 -4.71 0.10 -4.31
N ALA A 31 -5.85 -0.59 -4.49
CA ALA A 31 -6.61 -0.60 -5.74
C ALA A 31 -7.20 0.78 -6.09
N SER A 32 -7.51 1.60 -5.09
CA SER A 32 -8.02 2.97 -5.27
C SER A 32 -6.93 4.04 -5.39
N GLY A 33 -5.65 3.66 -5.31
CA GLY A 33 -4.52 4.60 -5.37
C GLY A 33 -4.46 5.58 -4.18
N HIS A 34 -5.14 5.29 -3.08
CA HIS A 34 -5.16 6.12 -1.89
C HIS A 34 -3.91 5.86 -1.02
N TRP A 35 -2.74 6.26 -1.50
CA TRP A 35 -1.44 5.92 -0.90
C TRP A 35 -1.27 6.37 0.56
N ALA A 36 -1.85 7.51 0.93
CA ALA A 36 -1.83 7.99 2.32
C ALA A 36 -2.67 7.09 3.25
N ALA A 37 -3.83 6.62 2.77
CA ALA A 37 -4.66 5.67 3.51
C ALA A 37 -3.95 4.32 3.62
N LEU A 38 -3.30 3.87 2.54
CA LEU A 38 -2.52 2.63 2.52
C LEU A 38 -1.42 2.63 3.59
N ALA A 39 -0.64 3.72 3.68
CA ALA A 39 0.41 3.87 4.70
C ALA A 39 -0.15 3.87 6.12
N SER A 40 -1.30 4.51 6.35
CA SER A 40 -1.97 4.52 7.66
C SER A 40 -2.43 3.12 8.08
N ILE A 41 -3.03 2.36 7.15
CA ILE A 41 -3.49 0.98 7.39
C ILE A 41 -2.29 0.05 7.62
N ASP A 42 -1.19 0.22 6.88
CA ASP A 42 0.03 -0.56 7.08
C ASP A 42 0.65 -0.31 8.48
N ALA A 43 0.67 0.95 8.94
CA ALA A 43 1.11 1.28 10.29
C ALA A 43 0.18 0.69 11.37
N GLU A 44 -1.14 0.72 11.15
CA GLU A 44 -2.13 0.07 12.02
C GLU A 44 -1.92 -1.44 12.08
N LEU A 45 -1.60 -2.06 10.94
CA LEU A 45 -1.27 -3.48 10.85
C LEU A 45 0.01 -3.81 11.60
N ALA A 46 1.09 -3.06 11.39
CA ALA A 46 2.37 -3.28 12.08
C ALA A 46 2.20 -3.21 13.61
N GLN A 47 1.45 -2.22 14.11
CA GLN A 47 1.12 -2.11 15.54
C GLN A 47 0.30 -3.29 16.04
N PHE A 48 -0.65 -3.79 15.24
CA PHE A 48 -1.45 -4.94 15.60
C PHE A 48 -0.61 -6.23 15.66
N LEU A 49 0.24 -6.47 14.66
CA LEU A 49 1.15 -7.61 14.62
C LEU A 49 2.15 -7.60 15.78
N ALA A 50 2.70 -6.43 16.13
CA ALA A 50 3.57 -6.29 17.30
C ALA A 50 2.90 -6.70 18.61
N ARG A 51 1.57 -6.52 18.74
CA ARG A 51 0.79 -6.97 19.92
C ARG A 51 0.45 -8.46 19.89
N LEU A 52 0.61 -9.11 18.75
CA LEU A 52 0.47 -10.56 18.58
C LEU A 52 1.80 -11.29 18.71
N ASP A 53 2.92 -10.57 18.67
CA ASP A 53 4.24 -11.16 18.82
C ASP A 53 4.36 -11.92 20.16
N GLY A 54 4.96 -13.10 20.09
CA GLY A 54 5.06 -14.03 21.22
C GLY A 54 3.74 -14.72 21.67
N LYS A 55 2.57 -14.37 21.11
CA LYS A 55 1.32 -15.09 21.43
C LYS A 55 1.22 -16.40 20.65
N ARG A 56 0.72 -17.45 21.32
CA ARG A 56 0.38 -18.70 20.65
C ARG A 56 -0.89 -18.51 19.84
N LEU A 57 -0.72 -18.35 18.53
CA LEU A 57 -1.83 -18.33 17.59
C LEU A 57 -2.39 -19.74 17.37
N ASP A 58 -3.70 -19.86 17.28
CA ASP A 58 -4.37 -21.08 16.88
C ASP A 58 -4.29 -21.33 15.36
N MET A 59 -4.89 -22.42 14.87
CA MET A 59 -4.86 -22.78 13.45
C MET A 59 -5.64 -21.81 12.55
N SER A 60 -6.73 -21.23 13.05
CA SER A 60 -7.55 -20.25 12.32
C SER A 60 -6.79 -18.93 12.18
N GLU A 61 -6.19 -18.46 13.27
CA GLU A 61 -5.41 -17.23 13.31
C GLU A 61 -4.17 -17.33 12.41
N ARG A 62 -3.46 -18.46 12.44
CA ARG A 62 -2.33 -18.71 11.51
C ARG A 62 -2.76 -18.76 10.05
N LYS A 63 -3.96 -19.26 9.75
CA LYS A 63 -4.50 -19.25 8.40
C LYS A 63 -4.77 -17.81 7.94
N ALA A 64 -5.46 -17.01 8.75
CA ALA A 64 -5.72 -15.61 8.44
C ALA A 64 -4.43 -14.78 8.32
N LEU A 65 -3.40 -15.07 9.13
CA LEU A 65 -2.11 -14.39 9.01
C LEU A 65 -1.41 -14.71 7.68
N ARG A 66 -1.47 -15.97 7.21
CA ARG A 66 -0.93 -16.35 5.89
C ARG A 66 -1.70 -15.70 4.74
N GLU A 67 -3.02 -15.63 4.85
CA GLU A 67 -3.85 -14.93 3.86
C GLU A 67 -3.49 -13.44 3.82
N LEU A 68 -3.36 -12.80 4.97
CA LEU A 68 -2.93 -11.41 5.07
C LEU A 68 -1.53 -11.18 4.48
N GLN A 69 -0.59 -12.09 4.71
CA GLN A 69 0.76 -12.01 4.14
C GLN A 69 0.71 -12.01 2.61
N ALA A 70 -0.09 -12.90 2.01
CA ALA A 70 -0.25 -12.93 0.55
C ALA A 70 -0.87 -11.62 0.01
N VAL A 71 -1.81 -11.02 0.75
CA VAL A 71 -2.36 -9.70 0.39
C VAL A 71 -1.30 -8.61 0.45
N HIS A 72 -0.48 -8.60 1.51
CA HIS A 72 0.57 -7.61 1.68
C HIS A 72 1.63 -7.69 0.56
N GLU A 73 2.02 -8.91 0.19
CA GLU A 73 2.95 -9.15 -0.92
C GLU A 73 2.39 -8.64 -2.25
N GLN A 74 1.10 -8.89 -2.53
CA GLN A 74 0.44 -8.37 -3.73
C GLN A 74 0.40 -6.83 -3.73
N VAL A 75 -0.04 -6.22 -2.63
CA VAL A 75 -0.08 -4.76 -2.46
C VAL A 75 1.30 -4.14 -2.67
N ARG A 76 2.36 -4.78 -2.18
CA ARG A 76 3.74 -4.33 -2.38
C ARG A 76 4.16 -4.38 -3.85
N SER A 77 3.73 -5.41 -4.58
CA SER A 77 3.93 -5.50 -6.03
C SER A 77 3.21 -4.35 -6.76
N ASP A 78 1.96 -4.09 -6.40
CA ASP A 78 1.16 -3.02 -7.01
C ASP A 78 1.79 -1.64 -6.78
N CYS A 79 2.27 -1.38 -5.56
CA CYS A 79 3.00 -0.14 -5.24
C CYS A 79 4.29 0.01 -6.08
N SER A 80 4.99 -1.10 -6.32
CA SER A 80 6.23 -1.10 -7.11
C SER A 80 5.95 -0.80 -8.58
N HIS A 81 4.86 -1.34 -9.12
CA HIS A 81 4.42 -1.08 -10.49
C HIS A 81 4.00 0.39 -10.67
N GLU A 82 3.23 0.94 -9.73
CA GLU A 82 2.82 2.34 -9.81
C GLU A 82 4.02 3.29 -9.72
N LEU A 83 4.99 2.99 -8.84
CA LEU A 83 6.21 3.78 -8.74
C LEU A 83 6.97 3.81 -10.06
N GLU A 84 7.06 2.68 -10.75
CA GLU A 84 7.70 2.57 -12.05
C GLU A 84 6.94 3.36 -13.13
N HIS A 85 5.60 3.28 -13.12
CA HIS A 85 4.76 4.06 -14.02
C HIS A 85 4.94 5.59 -13.84
N VAL A 86 4.99 6.06 -12.58
CA VAL A 86 5.26 7.47 -12.27
C VAL A 86 6.66 7.87 -12.74
N ARG A 87 7.68 7.03 -12.53
CA ARG A 87 9.05 7.29 -12.99
C ARG A 87 9.12 7.44 -14.50
N GLN A 88 8.50 6.53 -15.24
CA GLN A 88 8.45 6.57 -16.70
C GLN A 88 7.74 7.83 -17.21
N THR A 89 6.64 8.21 -16.56
CA THR A 89 5.90 9.44 -16.89
C THR A 89 6.77 10.68 -16.68
N LEU A 90 7.50 10.76 -15.56
CA LEU A 90 8.40 11.88 -15.29
C LEU A 90 9.57 11.94 -16.29
N ALA A 91 10.15 10.80 -16.65
CA ALA A 91 11.22 10.72 -17.65
C ALA A 91 10.75 11.23 -19.02
N GLN A 92 9.56 10.80 -19.47
CA GLN A 92 8.97 11.28 -20.73
C GLN A 92 8.73 12.80 -20.71
N MET A 93 8.24 13.36 -19.61
CA MET A 93 8.05 14.80 -19.48
C MET A 93 9.36 15.59 -19.55
N GLN A 94 10.44 15.05 -18.96
CA GLN A 94 11.77 15.66 -19.02
C GLN A 94 12.35 15.61 -20.44
N GLU A 95 12.22 14.47 -21.12
CA GLU A 95 12.68 14.31 -22.51
C GLU A 95 11.94 15.27 -23.46
N GLN A 96 10.62 15.38 -23.32
CA GLN A 96 9.83 16.34 -24.11
C GLN A 96 10.29 17.78 -23.85
N ARG A 97 10.52 18.18 -22.60
CA ARG A 97 11.05 19.52 -22.30
C ARG A 97 12.44 19.75 -22.90
N GLY A 98 13.33 18.76 -22.83
CA GLY A 98 14.66 18.83 -23.44
C GLY A 98 14.60 18.96 -24.97
N GLY A 99 13.71 18.22 -25.62
CA GLY A 99 13.50 18.30 -27.06
C GLY A 99 13.02 19.68 -27.50
N TRP A 100 12.04 20.27 -26.80
CA TRP A 100 11.54 21.61 -27.13
C TRP A 100 12.59 22.71 -26.87
N SER A 101 13.43 22.56 -25.83
CA SER A 101 14.57 23.45 -25.58
C SER A 101 15.60 23.39 -26.70
N ALA A 102 15.93 22.20 -27.20
CA ALA A 102 16.86 22.02 -28.32
C ALA A 102 16.33 22.65 -29.63
N TYR A 103 15.02 22.59 -29.85
CA TYR A 103 14.39 23.29 -30.97
C TYR A 103 14.34 24.81 -30.79
N ALA A 104 14.22 25.31 -29.55
CA ALA A 104 14.26 26.75 -29.28
C ALA A 104 15.67 27.34 -29.44
N GLU A 105 16.70 26.67 -28.92
CA GLU A 105 18.11 27.12 -29.04
C GLU A 105 18.62 27.04 -30.49
N SER A 106 18.15 26.09 -31.29
CA SER A 106 18.52 26.01 -32.71
C SER A 106 17.88 27.08 -33.59
N GLN A 107 16.75 27.67 -33.17
CA GLN A 107 16.18 28.85 -33.85
C GLN A 107 16.97 30.13 -33.55
N ASP A 108 17.61 30.23 -32.37
CA ASP A 108 18.42 31.39 -32.00
C ASP A 108 19.73 31.45 -32.82
N TRP A 109 20.38 30.30 -33.02
CA TRP A 109 21.59 30.17 -33.84
C TRP A 109 21.40 30.51 -35.34
N GLY A 110 20.16 30.41 -35.85
CA GLY A 110 19.84 30.79 -37.24
C GLY A 110 19.79 32.30 -37.49
N THR A 111 19.68 33.10 -36.43
CA THR A 111 19.43 34.55 -36.54
C THR A 111 20.71 35.38 -36.39
N GLU A 112 21.75 34.86 -35.72
CA GLU A 112 23.04 35.54 -35.54
C GLU A 112 24.03 35.37 -36.70
N ALA A 113 23.83 34.40 -37.61
CA ALA A 113 24.71 34.20 -38.76
C ALA A 113 24.50 35.23 -39.91
N LYS A 114 23.74 36.29 -39.67
CA LYS A 114 23.41 37.35 -40.64
C LYS A 114 23.41 38.74 -39.99
N ALA A 115 24.54 39.14 -39.43
CA ALA A 115 24.82 40.53 -39.04
C ALA A 115 26.19 40.96 -39.57
#